data_AF-A0A3D5UNR9-F1
#
_entry.id   AF-A0A3D5UNR9-F1
#
_cell.length_a   1.000
_cell.length_b   1.000
_cell.length_c   1.000
_cell.angle_alpha   90.00
_cell.angle_beta   90.00
_cell.angle_gamma   90.00
#
_symmetry.space_group_name_H-M   'P 1'
#
loop_
_entity.id
_entity.type
_entity.pdbx_description
1 polymer ?
#
loop_
_entity_poly.entity_id
_entity_poly.type
_entity_poly.pdbx_seq_one_letter_code
_entity_poly.pdbx_strand_id
1 'polypeptide(L)'
;MDCVVKSTSYKFMTIQAYQPNLVLITLMVLAIFNKDYTSWTYAIFIGLITDIVFGRALGVYAVVYFAVVLAVRGLSVYLLKDNYVTPVLLLPVGILLHEGLLFAFHYLLRLQPDLTELAGSFHPLNWAIQLLTIIVVFYFFKNAHEEKMI
;
A
#
# COMPACT_ATOMS: atom_id res chain seq x y z
N MET A 1 16.97 -26.86 -3.65
CA MET A 1 15.71 -27.24 -2.99
C MET A 1 15.39 -26.14 -2.01
N ASP A 2 14.38 -25.31 -2.31
CA ASP A 2 13.70 -24.37 -1.37
C ASP A 2 12.55 -23.61 -2.08
N CYS A 3 11.84 -24.28 -3.01
CA CYS A 3 10.81 -23.64 -3.85
C CYS A 3 9.38 -24.12 -3.53
N VAL A 4 9.12 -24.60 -2.31
CA VAL A 4 7.80 -25.16 -1.97
C VAL A 4 7.09 -24.34 -0.89
N VAL A 5 7.80 -23.70 0.04
CA VAL A 5 7.19 -23.06 1.21
C VAL A 5 6.64 -21.65 0.93
N LYS A 6 7.18 -20.91 -0.05
CA LYS A 6 6.65 -19.57 -0.42
C LYS A 6 5.30 -19.63 -1.17
N SER A 7 4.87 -20.80 -1.65
CA SER A 7 3.69 -20.94 -2.52
C SER A 7 2.38 -21.25 -1.78
N THR A 8 2.42 -21.49 -0.47
CA THR A 8 1.27 -22.05 0.26
C THR A 8 0.52 -21.03 1.12
N SER A 9 1.16 -19.96 1.58
CA SER A 9 0.53 -19.06 2.57
C SER A 9 -0.27 -17.89 1.98
N TYR A 10 -0.09 -17.55 0.69
CA TYR A 10 -0.70 -16.35 0.07
C TYR A 10 -1.65 -16.61 -1.10
N LYS A 11 -1.98 -17.87 -1.42
CA LYS A 11 -2.89 -18.20 -2.53
C LYS A 11 -4.33 -17.70 -2.36
N PHE A 12 -4.75 -17.31 -1.15
CA PHE A 12 -6.12 -16.87 -0.90
C PHE A 12 -6.46 -15.50 -1.51
N MET A 13 -5.47 -14.71 -1.94
CA MET A 13 -5.68 -13.37 -2.52
C MET A 13 -4.88 -13.14 -3.81
N THR A 14 -4.44 -14.21 -4.48
CA THR A 14 -3.78 -14.09 -5.79
C THR A 14 -4.82 -14.16 -6.91
N ILE A 15 -5.03 -13.07 -7.64
CA ILE A 15 -5.85 -13.06 -8.86
C ILE A 15 -4.89 -13.18 -10.04
N GLN A 16 -4.91 -14.32 -10.73
CA GLN A 16 -4.10 -14.57 -11.94
C GLN A 16 -2.60 -14.15 -11.80
N ALA A 17 -1.96 -14.57 -10.71
CA ALA A 17 -0.56 -14.27 -10.35
C ALA A 17 -0.25 -12.88 -9.75
N TYR A 18 -1.20 -11.93 -9.73
CA TYR A 18 -1.02 -10.64 -9.07
C TYR A 18 -1.75 -10.59 -7.73
N GLN A 19 -1.11 -10.01 -6.72
CA GLN A 19 -1.69 -9.87 -5.38
C GLN A 19 -1.86 -8.38 -5.05
N PRO A 20 -3.06 -7.95 -4.62
CA PRO A 20 -3.25 -6.57 -4.21
C PRO A 20 -2.40 -6.26 -2.97
N ASN A 21 -1.82 -5.07 -2.95
CA ASN A 21 -1.05 -4.60 -1.80
C ASN A 21 -2.01 -4.03 -0.76
N LEU A 22 -2.63 -4.93 0.00
CA LEU A 22 -3.64 -4.57 0.99
C LEU A 22 -3.08 -3.66 2.07
N VAL A 23 -1.82 -3.87 2.50
CA VAL A 23 -1.18 -3.02 3.51
C VAL A 23 -1.11 -1.58 3.02
N LEU A 24 -0.57 -1.37 1.81
CA LEU A 24 -0.48 -0.06 1.18
C LEU A 24 -1.87 0.57 1.03
N ILE A 25 -2.82 -0.16 0.46
CA ILE A 25 -4.18 0.34 0.20
C ILE A 25 -4.88 0.73 1.51
N THR A 26 -4.82 -0.11 2.54
CA THR A 26 -5.44 0.19 3.83
C THR A 26 -4.80 1.42 4.47
N LEU A 27 -3.46 1.54 4.44
CA LEU A 27 -2.76 2.72 4.95
C LEU A 27 -3.15 4.00 4.18
N MET A 28 -3.31 3.92 2.85
CA MET A 28 -3.78 5.03 2.04
C MET A 28 -5.21 5.44 2.39
N VAL A 29 -6.12 4.48 2.54
CA VAL A 29 -7.51 4.75 2.95
C VAL A 29 -7.55 5.37 4.35
N LEU A 30 -6.77 4.85 5.29
CA LEU A 30 -6.62 5.44 6.63
C LEU A 30 -6.07 6.87 6.57
N ALA A 31 -5.14 7.17 5.65
CA ALA A 31 -4.60 8.50 5.46
C ALA A 31 -5.64 9.49 4.92
N ILE A 32 -6.62 9.01 4.15
CA ILE A 32 -7.69 9.83 3.58
C ILE A 32 -8.76 10.13 4.65
N PHE A 33 -9.16 9.14 5.44
CA PHE A 33 -10.23 9.31 6.45
C PHE A 33 -9.76 9.98 7.74
N ASN A 34 -8.55 9.67 8.23
CA ASN A 34 -8.10 10.20 9.51
C ASN A 34 -7.64 11.66 9.37
N LYS A 35 -8.31 12.56 10.09
CA LYS A 35 -7.94 13.98 10.16
C LYS A 35 -6.71 14.22 11.02
N ASP A 36 -6.34 13.29 11.90
CA ASP A 36 -5.22 13.43 12.84
C ASP A 36 -3.96 12.71 12.36
N TYR A 37 -2.80 13.11 12.87
CA TYR A 37 -1.49 12.52 12.55
C TYR A 37 -1.33 11.03 12.94
N THR A 38 -2.41 10.41 13.43
CA THR A 38 -2.47 8.99 13.80
C THR A 38 -2.16 8.07 12.61
N SER A 39 -2.54 8.43 11.39
CA SER A 39 -2.22 7.63 10.19
C SER A 39 -0.71 7.41 9.98
N TRP A 40 0.12 8.38 10.39
CA TRP A 40 1.58 8.28 10.27
C TRP A 40 2.16 7.28 11.25
N THR A 41 1.63 7.25 12.48
CA THR A 41 2.05 6.28 13.49
C THR A 41 1.72 4.86 13.04
N TYR A 42 0.52 4.63 12.50
CA TYR A 42 0.15 3.34 11.93
C TYR A 42 1.06 2.92 10.78
N ALA A 43 1.43 3.85 9.89
CA ALA A 43 2.34 3.57 8.79
C ALA A 43 3.72 3.10 9.26
N ILE A 44 4.28 3.75 10.28
CA ILE A 44 5.58 3.38 10.85
C ILE A 44 5.49 2.01 11.54
N PHE A 45 4.50 1.79 12.41
CA PHE A 45 4.37 0.52 13.14
C PHE A 45 4.09 -0.65 12.20
N ILE A 46 3.15 -0.49 11.27
CA ILE A 46 2.83 -1.53 10.28
C ILE A 46 4.04 -1.77 9.38
N GLY A 47 4.75 -0.73 8.96
CA GLY A 47 5.96 -0.89 8.17
C GLY A 47 7.08 -1.61 8.90
N LEU A 48 7.29 -1.34 10.20
CA LEU A 48 8.24 -2.10 11.02
C LEU A 48 7.83 -3.57 11.16
N ILE A 49 6.54 -3.86 11.31
CA ILE A 49 6.05 -5.24 11.32
C ILE A 49 6.32 -5.91 9.97
N THR A 50 6.03 -5.22 8.86
CA THR A 50 6.33 -5.72 7.51
C THR A 50 7.82 -5.96 7.32
N ASP A 51 8.68 -5.06 7.82
CA ASP A 51 10.13 -5.22 7.80
C ASP A 51 10.58 -6.49 8.54
N ILE A 52 9.98 -6.80 9.70
CA ILE A 52 10.32 -7.98 10.50
C ILE A 52 9.83 -9.28 9.83
N VAL A 53 8.63 -9.28 9.27
CA VAL A 53 7.99 -10.50 8.74
C VAL A 53 8.42 -10.81 7.30
N PHE A 54 8.58 -9.78 6.47
CA PHE A 54 8.80 -9.92 5.02
C PHE A 54 10.02 -9.14 4.51
N GLY A 55 10.55 -8.21 5.30
CA GLY A 55 11.63 -7.34 4.89
C GLY A 55 12.98 -8.04 4.75
N ARG A 56 13.78 -7.53 3.81
CA ARG A 56 15.21 -7.89 3.68
C ARG A 56 16.11 -7.03 4.57
N ALA A 57 15.59 -5.89 5.02
CA ALA A 57 16.28 -4.93 5.88
C ALA A 57 15.27 -4.26 6.80
N LEU A 58 15.68 -3.98 8.05
CA LEU A 58 14.83 -3.29 9.02
C LEU A 58 14.71 -1.80 8.71
N GLY A 59 13.49 -1.26 8.79
CA GLY A 59 13.19 0.16 8.62
C GLY A 59 12.88 0.60 7.20
N VAL A 60 13.04 -0.26 6.19
CA VAL A 60 12.80 0.12 4.79
C VAL A 60 11.30 0.32 4.54
N TYR A 61 10.47 -0.67 4.83
CA TYR A 61 9.02 -0.57 4.71
C TYR A 61 8.44 0.49 5.65
N ALA A 62 9.00 0.64 6.86
CA ALA A 62 8.60 1.72 7.77
C ALA A 62 8.75 3.11 7.14
N VAL A 63 9.90 3.40 6.54
CA VAL A 63 10.17 4.68 5.88
C VAL A 63 9.32 4.85 4.62
N VAL A 64 9.21 3.80 3.80
CA VAL A 64 8.43 3.84 2.56
C VAL A 64 6.95 4.10 2.84
N TYR A 65 6.33 3.33 3.73
CA TYR A 65 4.92 3.52 4.04
C TYR A 65 4.65 4.86 4.71
N PHE A 66 5.53 5.31 5.59
CA PHE A 66 5.43 6.65 6.17
C PHE A 66 5.46 7.74 5.08
N ALA A 67 6.39 7.66 4.12
CA ALA A 67 6.49 8.61 3.02
C ALA A 67 5.24 8.61 2.13
N VAL A 68 4.72 7.42 1.80
CA VAL A 68 3.48 7.29 1.03
C VAL A 68 2.30 7.91 1.76
N VAL A 69 2.11 7.56 3.04
CA VAL A 69 0.99 8.08 3.83
C VAL A 69 1.09 9.59 4.00
N LEU A 70 2.30 10.13 4.19
CA LEU A 70 2.54 11.57 4.27
C LEU A 70 2.12 12.27 2.96
N ALA A 71 2.55 11.74 1.82
CA ALA A 71 2.20 12.30 0.50
C ALA A 71 0.70 12.21 0.22
N VAL A 72 0.10 11.02 0.39
CA VAL A 72 -1.33 10.76 0.15
C VAL A 72 -2.20 11.65 1.02
N ARG A 73 -1.85 11.81 2.30
CA ARG A 73 -2.55 12.72 3.21
C ARG A 73 -2.38 14.19 2.79
N GLY A 74 -1.16 14.59 2.42
CA GLY A 74 -0.90 15.95 1.96
C GLY A 74 -1.76 16.32 0.75
N LEU A 75 -1.86 15.39 -0.23
CA LEU A 75 -2.68 15.58 -1.42
C LEU A 75 -4.19 15.47 -1.11
N SER A 76 -4.60 14.60 -0.18
CA SER A 76 -6.02 14.39 0.12
C SER A 76 -6.71 15.63 0.70
N VAL A 77 -5.96 16.54 1.34
CA VAL A 77 -6.49 17.82 1.84
C VAL A 77 -7.04 18.71 0.71
N TYR A 78 -6.48 18.61 -0.49
CA TYR A 78 -6.89 19.39 -1.66
C TYR A 78 -7.98 18.70 -2.51
N LEU A 79 -8.37 17.47 -2.16
CA LEU A 79 -9.35 16.69 -2.90
C LEU A 79 -10.72 16.67 -2.21
N LEU A 80 -11.74 16.20 -2.93
CA LEU A 80 -13.11 16.09 -2.44
C LEU A 80 -13.17 15.05 -1.31
N LYS A 81 -13.25 15.52 -0.07
CA LYS A 81 -13.38 14.65 1.11
C LYS A 81 -14.62 13.78 0.97
N ASP A 82 -14.50 12.52 1.40
CA ASP A 82 -15.56 11.49 1.43
C ASP A 82 -16.14 11.04 0.08
N ASN A 83 -15.49 11.44 -1.03
CA ASN A 83 -15.83 10.98 -2.37
C ASN A 83 -14.95 9.80 -2.80
N TYR A 84 -15.56 8.79 -3.44
CA TYR A 84 -14.87 7.63 -4.03
C TYR A 84 -13.84 8.02 -5.10
N VAL A 85 -13.93 9.22 -5.67
CA VAL A 85 -12.95 9.76 -6.64
C VAL A 85 -11.58 9.98 -5.99
N THR A 86 -11.54 10.42 -4.74
CA THR A 86 -10.29 10.75 -4.03
C THR A 86 -9.32 9.58 -3.91
N PRO A 87 -9.70 8.41 -3.36
CA PRO A 87 -8.79 7.26 -3.29
C PRO A 87 -8.35 6.78 -4.68
N VAL A 88 -9.21 6.85 -5.70
CA VAL A 88 -8.88 6.46 -7.08
C VAL A 88 -7.81 7.36 -7.68
N LEU A 89 -7.89 8.68 -7.46
CA LEU A 89 -6.89 9.63 -7.93
C LEU A 89 -5.55 9.53 -7.18
N LEU A 90 -5.60 9.17 -5.89
CA LEU A 90 -4.39 9.04 -5.07
C LEU A 90 -3.69 7.69 -5.24
N LEU A 91 -4.38 6.65 -5.70
CA LEU A 91 -3.83 5.31 -5.88
C LEU A 91 -2.54 5.30 -6.73
N PRO A 92 -2.51 5.92 -7.94
CA PRO A 92 -1.29 5.96 -8.74
C PRO A 92 -0.11 6.59 -8.01
N VAL A 93 -0.35 7.67 -7.26
CA VAL A 93 0.69 8.36 -6.47
C VAL A 93 1.25 7.43 -5.40
N GLY A 94 0.37 6.74 -4.68
CA GLY A 94 0.77 5.79 -3.63
C GLY A 94 1.57 4.62 -4.18
N ILE A 95 1.14 4.01 -5.29
CA ILE A 95 1.86 2.90 -5.93
C ILE A 95 3.23 3.36 -6.44
N LEU A 96 3.28 4.48 -7.17
CA LEU A 96 4.53 5.01 -7.74
C LEU A 96 5.55 5.34 -6.64
N LEU A 97 5.11 6.02 -5.57
CA LEU A 97 5.98 6.32 -4.45
C LEU A 97 6.44 5.06 -3.72
N HIS A 98 5.53 4.12 -3.46
CA HIS A 98 5.85 2.87 -2.78
C HIS A 98 6.90 2.06 -3.55
N GLU A 99 6.61 1.72 -4.80
CA GLU A 99 7.48 0.90 -5.64
C GLU A 99 8.79 1.62 -5.97
N GLY A 100 8.72 2.91 -6.27
CA GLY A 100 9.89 3.73 -6.57
C GLY A 100 10.85 3.86 -5.38
N LEU A 101 10.32 4.13 -4.18
CA LEU A 101 11.15 4.22 -2.98
C LEU A 101 11.69 2.86 -2.56
N LEU A 102 10.90 1.79 -2.62
CA LEU A 102 11.40 0.44 -2.35
C LEU A 102 12.55 0.10 -3.31
N PHE A 103 12.37 0.34 -4.60
CA PHE A 103 13.42 0.09 -5.58
C PHE A 103 14.69 0.90 -5.27
N ALA A 104 14.54 2.19 -4.95
CA ALA A 104 15.66 3.06 -4.58
C ALA A 104 16.38 2.56 -3.32
N PHE A 105 15.66 2.17 -2.27
CA PHE A 105 16.27 1.64 -1.03
C PHE A 105 16.98 0.31 -1.26
N HIS A 106 16.37 -0.62 -2.01
CA HIS A 106 17.02 -1.89 -2.34
C HIS A 106 18.32 -1.66 -3.12
N TYR A 107 18.27 -0.76 -4.11
CA TYR A 107 19.45 -0.37 -4.87
C TYR A 107 20.56 0.24 -3.99
N LEU A 108 20.21 1.18 -3.10
CA LEU A 108 21.15 1.81 -2.17
C LEU A 108 21.77 0.83 -1.18
N LEU A 109 20.98 -0.12 -0.67
CA LEU A 109 21.44 -1.17 0.26
C LEU A 109 22.17 -2.32 -0.44
N ARG A 110 22.36 -2.23 -1.76
CA ARG A 110 22.93 -3.30 -2.60
C ARG A 110 22.20 -4.63 -2.48
N LEU A 111 20.93 -4.58 -2.08
CA LEU A 111 20.02 -5.70 -2.19
C LEU A 111 19.64 -5.77 -3.66
N GLN A 112 20.09 -6.80 -4.38
CA GLN A 112 19.82 -6.96 -5.81
C GLN A 112 18.33 -6.74 -6.08
N PRO A 113 17.93 -5.60 -6.67
CA PRO A 113 16.53 -5.29 -6.85
C PRO A 113 16.01 -6.14 -8.00
N ASP A 114 14.88 -6.81 -7.78
CA ASP A 114 14.30 -7.65 -8.81
C ASP A 114 13.52 -6.76 -9.80
N LEU A 115 14.09 -6.59 -11.00
CA LEU A 115 13.46 -5.81 -12.07
C LEU A 115 12.13 -6.44 -12.53
N THR A 116 11.94 -7.74 -12.32
CA THR A 116 10.70 -8.43 -12.68
C THR A 116 9.56 -8.05 -11.72
N GLU A 117 9.87 -7.84 -10.45
CA GLU A 117 8.90 -7.33 -9.46
C GLU A 117 8.46 -5.91 -9.84
N LEU A 118 9.41 -5.02 -10.17
CA LEU A 118 9.09 -3.66 -10.61
C LEU A 118 8.25 -3.65 -11.90
N ALA A 119 8.63 -4.44 -12.92
CA ALA A 119 7.88 -4.53 -14.17
C ALA A 119 6.47 -5.10 -13.95
N GLY A 120 6.33 -6.09 -13.05
CA GLY A 120 5.04 -6.65 -12.65
C GLY A 120 4.13 -5.62 -11.96
N SER A 121 4.70 -4.73 -11.15
CA SER A 121 3.97 -3.64 -10.49
C SER A 121 3.32 -2.67 -11.49
N PHE A 122 3.92 -2.48 -12.68
CA PHE A 122 3.38 -1.63 -13.75
C PHE A 122 2.48 -2.37 -14.75
N HIS A 123 2.23 -3.66 -14.56
CA HIS A 123 1.35 -4.41 -15.46
C HIS A 123 -0.10 -3.91 -15.34
N PRO A 124 -0.84 -3.70 -16.47
CA PRO A 124 -2.20 -3.15 -16.43
C PRO A 124 -3.19 -3.96 -15.59
N LEU A 125 -3.03 -5.29 -15.57
CA LEU A 125 -3.87 -6.17 -14.75
C LEU A 125 -3.66 -5.93 -13.25
N ASN A 126 -2.42 -5.68 -12.82
CA ASN A 126 -2.13 -5.37 -11.43
C ASN A 126 -2.81 -4.04 -11.03
N TRP A 127 -2.74 -3.04 -11.90
CA TRP A 127 -3.41 -1.76 -11.67
C TRP A 127 -4.93 -1.90 -11.58
N ALA A 128 -5.54 -2.70 -12.45
CA ALA A 128 -6.97 -2.99 -12.38
C ALA A 128 -7.35 -3.66 -11.05
N ILE A 129 -6.56 -4.61 -10.58
CA ILE A 129 -6.76 -5.29 -9.28
C ILE A 129 -6.62 -4.30 -8.13
N GLN A 130 -5.60 -3.44 -8.14
CA GLN A 130 -5.39 -2.43 -7.09
C GLN A 130 -6.51 -1.39 -7.06
N LEU A 131 -7.01 -0.97 -8.24
CA LEU A 131 -8.16 -0.07 -8.37
C LEU A 131 -9.45 -0.69 -7.81
N LEU A 132 -9.73 -1.94 -8.16
CA LEU A 132 -10.88 -2.66 -7.62
C LEU A 132 -10.74 -2.80 -6.10
N THR A 133 -9.54 -3.13 -5.62
CA THR A 133 -9.28 -3.33 -4.20
C THR A 133 -9.45 -2.04 -3.41
N ILE A 134 -8.93 -0.90 -3.88
CA ILE A 134 -9.08 0.36 -3.13
C ILE A 134 -10.54 0.82 -3.09
N ILE A 135 -11.33 0.58 -4.14
CA ILE A 135 -12.78 0.88 -4.13
C ILE A 135 -13.48 0.04 -3.06
N VAL A 136 -13.21 -1.27 -3.01
CA VAL A 136 -13.80 -2.18 -2.03
C VAL A 136 -13.40 -1.80 -0.61
N VAL A 137 -12.10 -1.60 -0.35
CA VAL A 137 -11.60 -1.22 0.99
C VAL A 137 -12.17 0.12 1.41
N PHE A 138 -12.22 1.12 0.51
CA PHE A 138 -12.79 2.42 0.82
C PHE A 138 -14.29 2.34 1.12
N TYR A 139 -15.05 1.51 0.39
CA TYR A 139 -16.46 1.25 0.68
C TYR A 139 -16.68 0.71 2.10
N PHE A 140 -15.91 -0.31 2.50
CA PHE A 140 -15.99 -0.87 3.86
C PHE A 140 -15.66 0.18 4.94
N PHE A 141 -14.60 0.97 4.73
CA PHE A 141 -14.21 2.01 5.67
C PHE A 141 -15.25 3.13 5.77
N LYS A 142 -15.84 3.52 4.64
CA LYS A 142 -16.89 4.54 4.60
C LYS A 142 -18.12 4.10 5.40
N ASN A 143 -18.62 2.89 5.14
CA ASN A 143 -19.78 2.35 5.88
C ASN A 143 -19.49 2.24 7.39
N ALA A 144 -18.31 1.74 7.77
CA ALA A 144 -17.92 1.62 9.18
C ALA A 144 -17.77 2.99 9.89
N HIS A 145 -17.44 4.05 9.14
CA HIS A 145 -17.39 5.41 9.67
C HIS A 145 -18.78 6.01 9.83
N GLU A 146 -19.70 5.76 8.89
CA GLU A 146 -21.09 6.23 8.94
C GLU A 146 -21.87 5.62 10.12
N GLU A 147 -21.67 4.33 10.43
CA GLU A 147 -22.32 3.66 11.57
C GLU A 147 -21.92 4.23 12.94
N LYS A 148 -20.71 4.78 13.08
CA LYS A 148 -20.24 5.37 14.36
C LYS A 148 -20.81 6.76 14.65
N MET A 149 -21.52 7.36 13.70
CA MET A 149 -22.13 8.69 13.84
C MET A 149 -23.65 8.64 14.09
N ILE A 150 -24.22 7.43 14.24
CA ILE A 150 -25.62 7.17 14.65
C ILE A 150 -25.61 6.74 16.12
#